data_AF-A0A928P1W0-F1
#
_entry.id   AF-A0A928P1W0-F1
#
_cell.length_a   1.000
_cell.length_b   1.000
_cell.length_c   1.000
_cell.angle_alpha   90.00
_cell.angle_beta   90.00
_cell.angle_gamma   90.00
#
_symmetry.space_group_name_H-M   'P 1'
#
loop_
_entity.id
_entity.type
_entity.pdbx_description
1 polymer ?
#
loop_
_entity_poly.entity_id
_entity_poly.type
_entity_poly.pdbx_seq_one_letter_code
_entity_poly.pdbx_strand_id
1 'polypeptide(L)'
;MAYHEKMQTKVKDIVAYRSAHFDETKMNIDISDLSTHCWRCGEIRRLQRCHIVPSSAEGHDSPDNYFLLCNSCHEEAPNTTNPNRMYEWLLSSRSDIYNTFWGEKVSDVYQKLYQKNLKDEIVSRYIKSQNSFEELLAQKIKECKAHIGQGRLNVSAWVAFWENLFEEFDYNI
;
A
#
# COMPACT_ATOMS: atom_id res chain seq x y z
N MET A 1 -20.88 13.13 22.25
CA MET A 1 -19.88 13.50 21.23
C MET A 1 -18.57 13.70 21.96
N ALA A 2 -17.65 12.73 21.88
CA ALA A 2 -16.35 12.86 22.55
C ALA A 2 -15.53 13.93 21.82
N TYR A 3 -15.16 14.98 22.53
CA TYR A 3 -14.23 16.00 22.08
C TYR A 3 -12.86 15.34 21.94
N HIS A 4 -12.38 15.15 20.70
CA HIS A 4 -11.01 14.67 20.51
C HIS A 4 -10.05 15.74 21.02
N GLU A 5 -9.38 15.47 22.14
CA GLU A 5 -8.24 16.26 22.57
C GLU A 5 -7.25 16.40 21.42
N LYS A 6 -6.69 17.60 21.29
CA LYS A 6 -5.75 17.91 20.22
C LYS A 6 -4.51 17.02 20.39
N MET A 7 -4.26 16.14 19.41
CA MET A 7 -3.05 15.29 19.37
C MET A 7 -1.78 16.14 19.54
N GLN A 8 -1.05 15.89 20.61
CA GLN A 8 0.20 16.54 20.99
C GLN A 8 1.42 15.84 20.41
N THR A 9 1.40 14.50 20.30
CA THR A 9 2.55 13.73 19.82
C THR A 9 2.90 14.11 18.38
N LYS A 10 4.15 14.54 18.15
CA LYS A 10 4.62 14.95 16.82
C LYS A 10 5.21 13.76 16.07
N VAL A 11 5.18 13.85 14.74
CA VAL A 11 5.80 12.85 13.85
C VAL A 11 7.26 12.59 14.21
N LYS A 12 8.03 13.63 14.53
CA LYS A 12 9.43 13.49 14.94
C LYS A 12 9.62 12.65 16.21
N ASP A 13 8.68 12.72 17.16
CA ASP A 13 8.76 12.01 18.43
C ASP A 13 8.43 10.52 18.20
N ILE A 14 7.46 10.25 17.31
CA ILE A 14 7.13 8.90 16.83
C ILE A 14 8.32 8.25 16.12
N VAL A 15 8.96 8.98 15.20
CA VAL A 15 10.14 8.50 14.46
C VAL A 15 11.31 8.23 15.41
N ALA A 16 11.61 9.14 16.34
CA ALA A 16 12.69 8.98 17.30
C ALA A 16 12.46 7.80 18.26
N TYR A 17 11.21 7.58 18.71
CA TYR A 17 10.89 6.41 19.51
C TYR A 17 11.07 5.13 18.70
N ARG A 18 10.53 5.08 17.48
CA ARG A 18 10.54 3.86 16.66
C ARG A 18 11.92 3.50 16.16
N SER A 19 12.76 4.45 15.76
CA SER A 19 14.13 4.14 15.33
C SER A 19 14.95 3.37 16.37
N ALA A 20 14.63 3.51 17.67
CA ALA A 20 15.28 2.76 18.75
C ALA A 20 14.64 1.39 19.10
N HIS A 21 13.42 1.11 18.62
CA HIS A 21 12.63 -0.05 19.03
C HIS A 21 12.12 -0.89 17.85
N PHE A 22 12.50 -0.55 16.62
CA PHE A 22 11.92 -1.10 15.40
C PHE A 22 12.92 -2.03 14.70
N ASP A 23 12.42 -3.19 14.29
CA ASP A 23 13.16 -4.18 13.52
C ASP A 23 12.81 -4.01 12.04
N GLU A 24 13.66 -3.29 11.30
CA GLU A 24 13.44 -2.97 9.89
C GLU A 24 13.37 -4.20 8.99
N THR A 25 13.98 -5.33 9.39
CA THR A 25 14.00 -6.57 8.59
C THR A 25 12.62 -7.19 8.39
N LYS A 26 11.64 -6.80 9.22
CA LYS A 26 10.27 -7.30 9.18
C LYS A 26 9.29 -6.37 8.46
N MET A 27 9.79 -5.31 7.84
CA MET A 27 8.99 -4.21 7.35
C MET A 27 9.27 -3.93 5.86
N ASN A 28 8.41 -3.11 5.25
CA ASN A 28 8.60 -2.63 3.87
C ASN A 28 9.43 -1.35 3.78
N ILE A 29 10.06 -0.92 4.88
CA ILE A 29 10.79 0.32 5.01
C ILE A 29 12.00 0.14 5.90
N ASP A 30 13.03 0.95 5.66
CA ASP A 30 14.22 1.03 6.51
C ASP A 30 14.05 2.11 7.59
N ILE A 31 14.92 2.12 8.59
CA ILE A 31 14.91 3.17 9.63
C ILE A 31 15.06 4.57 9.02
N SER A 32 15.85 4.72 7.94
CA SER A 32 16.01 5.98 7.21
C SER A 32 14.72 6.51 6.58
N ASP A 33 13.75 5.62 6.36
CA ASP A 33 12.52 5.89 5.63
C ASP A 33 11.32 6.22 6.52
N LEU A 34 11.48 6.10 7.84
CA LEU A 34 10.40 6.26 8.83
C LEU A 34 9.65 7.59 8.70
N SER A 35 10.27 8.65 8.18
CA SER A 35 9.65 9.98 8.04
C SER A 35 9.03 10.26 6.67
N THR A 36 9.31 9.42 5.67
CA THR A 36 9.01 9.69 4.25
C THR A 36 8.11 8.63 3.62
N HIS A 37 8.26 7.37 4.03
CA HIS A 37 7.55 6.24 3.46
C HIS A 37 6.42 5.77 4.37
N CYS A 38 5.36 5.24 3.76
CA CYS A 38 4.28 4.58 4.49
C CYS A 38 4.80 3.29 5.11
N TRP A 39 4.60 3.11 6.42
CA TRP A 39 5.18 1.96 7.13
C TRP A 39 4.57 0.64 6.69
N ARG A 40 3.36 0.66 6.12
CA ARG A 40 2.74 -0.54 5.56
C ARG A 40 3.17 -0.80 4.12
N CYS A 41 2.96 0.14 3.20
CA CYS A 41 3.13 -0.14 1.77
C CYS A 41 4.53 0.18 1.22
N GLY A 42 5.40 0.81 2.02
CA GLY A 42 6.77 1.11 1.61
C GLY A 42 6.93 2.27 0.62
N GLU A 43 5.86 2.95 0.21
CA GLU A 43 5.94 4.04 -0.79
C GLU A 43 6.09 5.42 -0.14
N ILE A 44 6.80 6.34 -0.81
CA ILE A 44 6.87 7.76 -0.45
C ILE A 44 5.48 8.38 -0.56
N ARG A 45 4.91 8.83 0.56
CA ARG A 45 3.55 9.35 0.61
C ARG A 45 3.41 10.43 1.68
N ARG A 46 2.31 11.18 1.61
CA ARG A 46 1.89 12.02 2.74
C ARG A 46 1.44 11.12 3.89
N LEU A 47 2.15 11.19 5.01
CA LEU A 47 1.92 10.35 6.18
C LEU A 47 0.86 10.94 7.12
N GLN A 48 0.08 10.05 7.71
CA GLN A 48 -0.89 10.30 8.75
C GLN A 48 -0.49 9.51 10.01
N ARG A 49 -0.76 10.09 11.18
CA ARG A 49 -0.59 9.42 12.48
C ARG A 49 -1.76 8.46 12.67
N CYS A 50 -1.50 7.17 12.57
CA CYS A 50 -2.47 6.10 12.79
C CYS A 50 -2.28 5.55 14.20
N HIS A 51 -3.33 5.59 15.02
CA HIS A 51 -3.28 5.04 16.37
C HIS A 51 -3.27 3.51 16.31
N ILE A 52 -2.43 2.88 17.14
CA ILE A 52 -2.43 1.42 17.33
C ILE A 52 -3.65 1.01 18.15
N VAL A 53 -3.86 1.66 19.29
CA VAL A 53 -5.12 1.61 20.03
C VAL A 53 -5.80 2.97 19.83
N PRO A 54 -7.02 3.02 19.28
CA PRO A 54 -7.69 4.29 19.01
C PRO A 54 -8.06 5.01 20.31
N SER A 55 -8.08 6.34 20.27
CA SER A 55 -8.47 7.17 21.43
C SER A 55 -9.89 6.89 21.93
N SER A 56 -10.80 6.47 21.04
CA SER A 56 -12.15 6.01 21.40
C SER A 56 -12.16 4.75 22.26
N ALA A 57 -11.04 4.03 22.33
CA ALA A 57 -10.82 2.86 23.17
C ALA A 57 -9.69 3.10 24.19
N GLU A 58 -9.57 4.34 24.67
CA GLU A 58 -8.61 4.75 25.72
C GLU A 58 -7.13 4.64 25.32
N GLY A 59 -6.84 4.55 24.01
CA GLY A 59 -5.47 4.60 23.51
C GLY A 59 -4.80 5.95 23.80
N HIS A 60 -3.60 5.90 24.37
CA HIS A 60 -2.85 7.08 24.78
C HIS A 60 -2.26 7.85 23.58
N ASP A 61 -2.17 9.17 23.71
CA ASP A 61 -1.42 10.04 22.79
C ASP A 61 0.07 10.02 23.17
N SER A 62 0.75 8.95 22.79
CA SER A 62 2.18 8.74 23.05
C SER A 62 2.89 8.15 21.83
N PRO A 63 4.21 8.41 21.64
CA PRO A 63 4.96 7.96 20.46
C PRO A 63 4.86 6.46 20.13
N ASP A 64 4.73 5.61 21.15
CA ASP A 64 4.64 4.16 21.07
C ASP A 64 3.28 3.65 20.59
N ASN A 65 2.23 4.48 20.65
CA ASN A 65 0.87 4.14 20.20
C ASN A 65 0.58 4.59 18.76
N TYR A 66 1.61 4.92 17.97
CA TYR A 66 1.44 5.35 16.58
C TYR A 66 2.24 4.55 15.56
N PHE A 67 1.64 4.42 14.37
CA PHE A 67 2.32 4.18 13.10
C PHE A 67 2.12 5.37 12.16
N LEU A 68 3.01 5.51 11.18
CA LEU A 68 2.87 6.50 10.11
C LEU A 68 2.46 5.83 8.79
N LEU A 69 1.24 6.11 8.35
CA LEU A 69 0.63 5.44 7.19
C LEU A 69 0.18 6.45 6.15
N CYS A 70 0.13 6.05 4.88
CA CYS A 70 -0.59 6.80 3.84
C CYS A 70 -2.10 6.66 4.03
N ASN A 71 -2.89 7.54 3.40
CA ASN A 71 -4.35 7.56 3.56
C ASN A 71 -5.00 6.18 3.27
N SER A 72 -4.65 5.52 2.17
CA SER A 72 -5.22 4.20 1.84
C SER A 72 -4.88 3.14 2.88
N CYS A 73 -3.64 3.11 3.38
CA CYS A 73 -3.26 2.14 4.41
C CYS A 73 -3.92 2.48 5.74
N HIS A 74 -4.08 3.76 6.08
CA HIS A 74 -4.74 4.18 7.30
C HIS A 74 -6.22 3.80 7.30
N GLU A 75 -6.93 3.94 6.17
CA GLU A 75 -8.33 3.51 6.03
C GLU A 75 -8.51 1.99 6.21
N GLU A 76 -7.52 1.19 5.83
CA GLU A 76 -7.53 -0.27 6.01
C GLU A 76 -7.06 -0.75 7.39
N ALA A 77 -6.52 0.15 8.23
CA ALA A 77 -5.96 -0.22 9.52
C ALA A 77 -7.05 -0.76 10.46
N PRO A 78 -6.82 -1.89 11.16
CA PRO A 78 -7.84 -2.47 12.03
C PRO A 78 -8.16 -1.56 13.22
N ASN A 79 -9.45 -1.31 13.45
CA ASN A 79 -9.92 -0.66 14.69
C ASN A 79 -10.04 -1.70 15.80
N THR A 80 -9.02 -1.77 16.66
CA THR A 80 -8.90 -2.82 17.68
C THR A 80 -8.33 -2.26 18.98
N THR A 81 -8.75 -2.83 20.11
CA THR A 81 -8.20 -2.51 21.43
C THR A 81 -6.95 -3.32 21.75
N ASN A 82 -6.69 -4.39 20.99
CA ASN A 82 -5.51 -5.23 21.19
C ASN A 82 -4.38 -4.76 20.23
N PRO A 83 -3.32 -4.12 20.75
CA PRO A 83 -2.26 -3.57 19.92
C PRO A 83 -1.62 -4.63 19.01
N ASN A 84 -1.54 -5.89 19.44
CA ASN A 84 -0.94 -6.97 18.66
C ASN A 84 -1.62 -7.16 17.30
N ARG A 85 -2.93 -6.89 17.19
CA ARG A 85 -3.66 -7.03 15.91
C ARG A 85 -3.22 -5.99 14.88
N MET A 86 -2.87 -4.79 15.33
CA MET A 86 -2.29 -3.75 14.46
C MET A 86 -0.88 -4.14 14.01
N TYR A 87 -0.05 -4.67 14.91
CA TYR A 87 1.29 -5.16 14.57
C TYR A 87 1.22 -6.33 13.59
N GLU A 88 0.42 -7.36 13.87
CA GLU A 88 0.23 -8.52 13.00
C GLU A 88 -0.23 -8.09 11.60
N TRP A 89 -1.20 -7.16 11.51
CA TRP A 89 -1.66 -6.62 10.24
C TRP A 89 -0.56 -5.89 9.47
N LEU A 90 0.23 -5.05 10.15
CA LEU A 90 1.34 -4.33 9.55
C LEU A 90 2.41 -5.31 9.01
N LEU A 91 2.82 -6.28 9.84
CA LEU A 91 3.85 -7.27 9.52
C LEU A 91 3.39 -8.26 8.43
N SER A 92 2.11 -8.60 8.38
CA SER A 92 1.53 -9.44 7.32
C SER A 92 1.60 -8.81 5.92
N SER A 93 1.88 -7.51 5.86
CA SER A 93 1.97 -6.75 4.63
C SER A 93 3.39 -6.68 4.07
N ARG A 94 4.38 -7.31 4.71
CA ARG A 94 5.78 -7.30 4.27
C ARG A 94 5.95 -8.04 2.95
N SER A 95 6.56 -7.36 1.99
CA SER A 95 6.97 -7.87 0.68
C SER A 95 8.46 -8.21 0.71
N ASP A 96 8.88 -9.20 -0.09
CA ASP A 96 10.30 -9.57 -0.20
C ASP A 96 11.13 -8.54 -0.98
N ILE A 97 10.46 -7.73 -1.80
CA ILE A 97 11.07 -6.71 -2.64
C ILE A 97 10.44 -5.37 -2.30
N TYR A 98 11.26 -4.33 -2.14
CA TYR A 98 10.75 -2.98 -1.88
C TYR A 98 9.81 -2.51 -2.99
N ASN A 99 8.79 -1.75 -2.62
CA ASN A 99 7.80 -1.17 -3.53
C ASN A 99 6.97 -2.16 -4.37
N THR A 100 6.93 -3.46 -4.03
CA THR A 100 6.05 -4.43 -4.73
C THR A 100 4.70 -4.64 -4.06
N PHE A 101 4.49 -4.14 -2.85
CA PHE A 101 3.27 -4.35 -2.05
C PHE A 101 1.96 -4.20 -2.85
N TRP A 102 1.79 -3.10 -3.58
CA TRP A 102 0.56 -2.88 -4.35
C TRP A 102 0.46 -3.77 -5.59
N GLY A 103 1.58 -4.08 -6.24
CA GLY A 103 1.62 -5.03 -7.35
C GLY A 103 1.23 -6.44 -6.92
N GLU A 104 1.67 -6.87 -5.73
CA GLU A 104 1.27 -8.14 -5.12
C GLU A 104 -0.24 -8.14 -4.81
N LYS A 105 -0.78 -7.06 -4.22
CA LYS A 105 -2.23 -6.91 -4.02
C LYS A 105 -3.03 -7.00 -5.32
N VAL A 106 -2.54 -6.39 -6.39
CA VAL A 106 -3.17 -6.46 -7.72
C VAL A 106 -3.13 -7.89 -8.25
N SER A 107 -1.98 -8.56 -8.13
CA SER A 107 -1.82 -9.96 -8.53
C SER A 107 -2.78 -10.89 -7.77
N ASP A 108 -2.92 -10.71 -6.45
CA ASP A 108 -3.82 -11.51 -5.61
C ASP A 108 -5.29 -11.37 -6.05
N VAL A 109 -5.72 -10.14 -6.31
CA VAL A 109 -7.10 -9.87 -6.76
C VAL A 109 -7.32 -10.37 -8.17
N TYR A 110 -6.36 -10.15 -9.08
CA TYR A 110 -6.41 -10.66 -10.45
C TYR A 110 -6.55 -12.19 -10.47
N GLN A 111 -5.73 -12.90 -9.69
CA GLN A 111 -5.80 -14.36 -9.59
C GLN A 111 -7.15 -14.85 -9.06
N LYS A 112 -7.72 -14.17 -8.06
CA LYS A 112 -9.05 -14.53 -7.51
C LYS A 112 -10.16 -14.36 -8.55
N LEU A 113 -10.11 -13.30 -9.35
CA LEU A 113 -11.15 -13.00 -10.33
C LEU A 113 -11.06 -13.87 -11.59
N TYR A 114 -9.85 -13.99 -12.15
CA TYR A 114 -9.65 -14.61 -13.46
C TYR A 114 -9.09 -16.03 -13.38
N GLN A 115 -8.73 -16.51 -12.18
CA GLN A 115 -8.10 -17.82 -11.98
C GLN A 115 -6.79 -17.99 -12.79
N LYS A 116 -6.09 -16.87 -13.04
CA LYS A 116 -4.86 -16.77 -13.83
C LYS A 116 -3.77 -16.08 -13.02
N ASN A 117 -2.51 -16.41 -13.31
CA ASN A 117 -1.37 -15.71 -12.73
C ASN A 117 -1.06 -14.45 -13.56
N LEU A 118 -1.15 -13.27 -12.94
CA LEU A 118 -0.94 -12.01 -13.62
C LEU A 118 0.47 -11.90 -14.24
N LYS A 119 1.51 -12.39 -13.55
CA LYS A 119 2.89 -12.32 -14.08
C LYS A 119 3.04 -13.18 -15.33
N ASP A 120 2.44 -14.35 -15.36
CA ASP A 120 2.48 -15.24 -16.54
C ASP A 120 1.71 -14.64 -17.73
N GLU A 121 0.57 -13.99 -17.47
CA GLU A 121 -0.20 -13.28 -18.50
C GLU A 121 0.60 -12.10 -19.10
N ILE A 122 1.35 -11.36 -18.29
CA ILE A 122 2.25 -10.29 -18.74
C ILE A 122 3.39 -10.89 -19.59
N VAL A 123 4.10 -11.88 -19.05
CA VAL A 123 5.30 -12.45 -19.69
C VAL A 123 4.96 -13.12 -21.02
N SER A 124 3.87 -13.88 -21.09
CA SER A 124 3.46 -14.55 -22.33
C SER A 124 3.18 -13.57 -23.47
N ARG A 125 2.53 -12.45 -23.19
CA ARG A 125 2.23 -11.40 -24.18
C ARG A 125 3.44 -10.56 -24.54
N TYR A 126 4.28 -10.25 -23.55
CA TYR A 126 5.55 -9.58 -23.77
C TYR A 126 6.46 -10.39 -24.72
N ILE A 127 6.55 -11.71 -24.54
CA ILE A 127 7.31 -12.60 -25.43
C ILE A 127 6.65 -12.72 -26.82
N LYS A 128 5.31 -12.73 -26.90
CA LYS A 128 4.57 -12.83 -28.18
C LYS A 128 4.87 -11.65 -29.10
N SER A 129 4.82 -10.42 -28.59
CA SER A 129 5.20 -9.21 -29.35
C SER A 129 5.60 -8.08 -28.40
N GLN A 130 6.89 -8.00 -28.10
CA GLN A 130 7.44 -7.03 -27.16
C GLN A 130 7.07 -5.58 -27.53
N ASN A 131 7.39 -5.15 -28.76
CA ASN A 131 7.18 -3.75 -29.16
C ASN A 131 5.70 -3.37 -29.12
N SER A 132 4.82 -4.21 -29.66
CA SER A 132 3.37 -3.95 -29.65
C SER A 132 2.82 -3.89 -28.22
N PHE A 133 3.32 -4.74 -27.33
CA PHE A 133 2.89 -4.77 -25.94
C PHE A 133 3.34 -3.51 -25.20
N GLU A 134 4.60 -3.12 -25.36
CA GLU A 134 5.17 -1.92 -24.74
C GLU A 134 4.48 -0.63 -25.24
N GLU A 135 4.21 -0.54 -26.54
CA GLU A 135 3.48 0.59 -27.14
C GLU A 135 2.07 0.72 -26.57
N LEU A 136 1.31 -0.39 -26.54
CA LEU A 136 -0.04 -0.41 -26.00
C LEU A 136 -0.06 -0.10 -24.50
N LEU A 137 0.88 -0.68 -23.74
CA LEU A 137 1.03 -0.42 -22.31
C LEU A 137 1.28 1.08 -22.05
N ALA A 138 2.21 1.68 -22.79
CA ALA A 138 2.53 3.09 -22.67
C ALA A 138 1.35 4.00 -23.03
N GLN A 139 0.53 3.60 -24.00
CA GLN A 139 -0.71 4.30 -24.34
C GLN A 139 -1.74 4.19 -23.20
N LYS A 140 -2.06 2.97 -22.75
CA LYS A 140 -3.10 2.74 -21.73
C LYS A 140 -2.76 3.36 -20.39
N ILE A 141 -1.49 3.39 -19.99
CA ILE A 141 -1.06 4.04 -18.74
C ILE A 141 -1.44 5.54 -18.75
N LYS A 142 -1.36 6.22 -19.90
CA LYS A 142 -1.72 7.65 -20.03
C LYS A 142 -3.22 7.90 -19.88
N GLU A 143 -4.05 6.90 -20.16
CA GLU A 143 -5.51 6.98 -20.07
C GLU A 143 -6.02 6.77 -18.63
N CYS A 144 -5.20 6.17 -17.77
CA CYS A 144 -5.57 5.85 -16.40
C CYS A 144 -5.70 7.10 -15.52
N LYS A 145 -6.80 7.20 -14.78
CA LYS A 145 -7.05 8.30 -13.86
C LYS A 145 -7.41 7.78 -12.47
N ALA A 146 -6.72 8.30 -11.46
CA ALA A 146 -7.05 8.03 -10.07
C ALA A 146 -8.35 8.74 -9.66
N HIS A 147 -9.08 8.16 -8.71
CA HIS A 147 -10.18 8.88 -8.07
C HIS A 147 -9.65 10.09 -7.31
N ILE A 148 -10.46 11.15 -7.26
CA ILE A 148 -10.17 12.37 -6.51
C ILE A 148 -9.92 12.01 -5.05
N GLY A 149 -8.83 12.53 -4.48
CA GLY A 149 -8.45 12.31 -3.07
C GLY A 149 -7.63 11.04 -2.81
N GLN A 150 -7.58 10.07 -3.73
CA GLN A 150 -6.79 8.84 -3.52
C GLN A 150 -5.30 9.02 -3.85
N GLY A 151 -4.95 9.96 -4.74
CA GLY A 151 -3.56 10.25 -5.13
C GLY A 151 -2.83 9.10 -5.85
N ARG A 152 -3.52 8.00 -6.14
CA ARG A 152 -3.05 6.82 -6.89
C ARG A 152 -4.24 6.03 -7.44
N LEU A 153 -4.00 5.16 -8.42
CA LEU A 153 -4.95 4.12 -8.81
C LEU A 153 -5.08 3.10 -7.67
N ASN A 154 -6.32 2.74 -7.35
CA ASN A 154 -6.58 1.66 -6.39
C ASN A 154 -6.35 0.28 -7.03
N VAL A 155 -6.37 -0.76 -6.20
CA VAL A 155 -6.09 -2.15 -6.64
C VAL A 155 -7.05 -2.58 -7.74
N SER A 156 -8.35 -2.32 -7.59
CA SER A 156 -9.36 -2.70 -8.58
C SER A 156 -9.17 -2.01 -9.93
N ALA A 157 -8.76 -0.74 -9.92
CA ALA A 157 -8.44 0.00 -11.13
C ALA A 157 -7.25 -0.61 -11.87
N TRP A 158 -6.22 -1.03 -11.14
CA TRP A 158 -5.07 -1.73 -11.73
C TRP A 158 -5.41 -3.12 -12.27
N VAL A 159 -6.30 -3.86 -11.59
CA VAL A 159 -6.77 -5.16 -12.08
C VAL A 159 -7.54 -5.00 -13.39
N ALA A 160 -8.48 -4.06 -13.44
CA ALA A 160 -9.24 -3.76 -14.66
C ALA A 160 -8.34 -3.26 -15.79
N PHE A 161 -7.33 -2.45 -15.45
CA PHE A 161 -6.33 -2.00 -16.41
C PHE A 161 -5.63 -3.17 -17.10
N TRP A 162 -5.15 -4.15 -16.33
CA TRP A 162 -4.44 -5.29 -16.90
C TRP A 162 -5.33 -6.15 -17.80
N GLU A 163 -6.57 -6.43 -17.37
CA GLU A 163 -7.47 -7.24 -18.21
C GLU A 163 -7.81 -6.52 -19.52
N ASN A 164 -8.14 -5.22 -19.46
CA ASN A 164 -8.43 -4.43 -20.66
C ASN A 164 -7.21 -4.35 -21.60
N LEU A 165 -6.00 -4.22 -21.05
CA LEU A 165 -4.76 -4.24 -21.83
C LEU A 165 -4.61 -5.58 -22.57
N PHE A 166 -4.84 -6.70 -21.88
CA PHE A 166 -4.70 -8.03 -22.45
C PHE A 166 -5.74 -8.30 -23.53
N GLU A 167 -7.01 -7.96 -23.29
CA GLU A 167 -8.08 -8.09 -24.28
C GLU A 167 -7.76 -7.32 -25.57
N GLU A 168 -7.26 -6.08 -25.44
CA GLU A 168 -6.92 -5.25 -26.59
C GLU A 168 -5.65 -5.73 -27.30
N PHE A 169 -4.65 -6.19 -26.56
CA PHE A 169 -3.45 -6.78 -27.14
C PHE A 169 -3.78 -8.04 -27.95
N ASP A 170 -4.61 -8.91 -27.38
CA ASP A 170 -4.99 -10.18 -28.01
C ASP A 170 -5.90 -9.97 -29.22
N TYR A 171 -6.70 -8.89 -29.24
CA TYR A 171 -7.52 -8.53 -30.40
C TYR A 171 -6.69 -7.99 -31.58
N ASN A 172 -5.59 -7.29 -31.30
CA ASN A 172 -4.78 -6.60 -32.31
C ASN A 172 -3.62 -7.46 -32.89
N ILE A 173 -3.44 -8.71 -32.43
CA ILE A 173 -2.34 -9.61 -32.85
C ILE A 173 -2.84 -11.00 -33.19
#